data_AF-A0A6I3SNZ0-F1
#
_entry.id   AF-A0A6I3SNZ0-F1
#
_cell.length_a   1.000
_cell.length_b   1.000
_cell.length_c   1.000
_cell.angle_alpha   90.00
_cell.angle_beta   90.00
_cell.angle_gamma   90.00
#
_symmetry.space_group_name_H-M   'P 1'
#
loop_
_entity.id
_entity.type
_entity.pdbx_description
1 polymer ?
#
loop_
_entity_poly.entity_id
_entity_poly.type
_entity_poly.pdbx_seq_one_letter_code
_entity_poly.pdbx_strand_id
1 'polypeptide(L)'
;MALNAFTSGTVLDVTTMNSLISLQPFSLVYDGIPFDGKSGSGIAEFDCASYSHAIRFTTTGTTELARLELDLVKHGNGVDLTTEIRTGLMVDGTNEGTLLKSMTYPKEFMPTSRAWVSIPFDLIGLTAGAVYWLVVKKNGDAANHFHVHGETTQDAGYPCYSRATTSGAWTLESAIHFRVFSGETGELKHGLYGSGFTTMEYNSDQLTKVYRYLPPLGITAGGIRDVLTYTWSNDYLKRAV
;
A
#
# COMPACT_ATOMS: atom_id res chain seq x y z
N MET A 1 12.68 17.61 7.35
CA MET A 1 13.10 16.29 7.91
C MET A 1 14.39 15.92 7.20
N ALA A 2 15.42 15.46 7.90
CA ALA A 2 16.68 15.10 7.25
C ALA A 2 16.48 13.84 6.40
N LEU A 3 16.71 13.95 5.09
CA LEU A 3 16.74 12.85 4.13
C LEU A 3 18.07 12.11 4.30
N ASN A 4 18.09 11.10 5.16
CA ASN A 4 19.29 10.33 5.43
C ASN A 4 19.18 8.95 4.77
N ALA A 5 20.00 8.70 3.76
CA ALA A 5 20.22 7.34 3.24
C ALA A 5 21.04 6.47 4.22
N PHE A 6 21.76 7.10 5.16
CA PHE A 6 22.61 6.46 6.15
C PHE A 6 22.36 7.02 7.55
N THR A 7 22.39 6.16 8.56
CA THR A 7 22.35 6.59 9.97
C THR A 7 23.75 6.99 10.46
N SER A 8 23.81 7.85 11.49
CA SER A 8 25.07 8.26 12.11
C SER A 8 25.93 7.05 12.51
N GLY A 9 27.21 7.05 12.14
CA GLY A 9 28.15 5.96 12.41
C GLY A 9 28.27 4.89 11.31
N THR A 10 27.46 4.98 10.24
CA THR A 10 27.62 4.08 9.08
C THR A 10 28.85 4.49 8.27
N VAL A 11 29.88 3.64 8.22
CA VAL A 11 31.06 3.87 7.36
C VAL A 11 30.69 3.53 5.93
N LEU A 12 30.92 4.47 5.00
CA LEU A 12 30.91 4.19 3.56
C LEU A 12 32.18 3.41 3.19
N ASP A 13 32.19 2.11 3.45
CA ASP A 13 33.27 1.21 3.03
C ASP A 13 32.93 0.48 1.73
N VAL A 14 33.92 -0.20 1.16
CA VAL A 14 33.79 -0.95 -0.11
C VAL A 14 32.68 -2.00 -0.02
N THR A 15 32.52 -2.65 1.13
CA THR A 15 31.46 -3.67 1.33
C THR A 15 30.07 -3.04 1.29
N THR A 16 29.89 -1.93 1.99
CA THR A 16 28.64 -1.16 2.07
C THR A 16 28.31 -0.52 0.72
N MET A 17 29.31 -0.01 0.00
CA MET A 17 29.11 0.51 -1.34
C MET A 17 28.82 -0.59 -2.36
N ASN A 18 29.50 -1.73 -2.30
CA ASN A 18 29.25 -2.84 -3.21
C ASN A 18 27.86 -3.44 -3.01
N SER A 19 27.34 -3.51 -1.78
CA SER A 19 25.97 -3.95 -1.56
C SER A 19 24.96 -2.96 -2.13
N LEU A 20 25.21 -1.66 -2.02
CA LEU A 20 24.38 -0.59 -2.61
C LEU A 20 24.42 -0.56 -4.15
N ILE A 21 25.58 -0.87 -4.75
CA ILE A 21 25.80 -0.84 -6.21
C ILE A 21 25.44 -2.19 -6.86
N SER A 22 25.44 -3.29 -6.10
CA SER A 22 24.98 -4.58 -6.59
C SER A 22 23.50 -4.51 -6.95
N LEU A 23 23.14 -5.12 -8.08
CA LEU A 23 21.75 -5.20 -8.55
C LEU A 23 20.92 -5.89 -7.48
N GLN A 24 20.12 -5.10 -6.75
CA GLN A 24 19.16 -5.64 -5.80
C GLN A 24 18.10 -6.43 -6.58
N PRO A 25 17.66 -7.60 -6.08
CA PRO A 25 16.47 -8.24 -6.62
C PRO A 25 15.34 -7.23 -6.69
N PHE A 26 14.73 -7.14 -7.87
CA PHE A 26 13.63 -6.23 -8.13
C PHE A 26 12.46 -6.97 -8.75
N SER A 27 11.27 -6.43 -8.56
CA SER A 27 10.05 -6.83 -9.28
C SER A 27 9.43 -5.62 -9.95
N LEU A 28 8.79 -5.86 -11.09
CA LEU A 28 8.04 -4.85 -11.84
C LEU A 28 6.57 -5.26 -11.80
N VAL A 29 5.73 -4.36 -11.29
CA VAL A 29 4.29 -4.57 -11.14
C VAL A 29 3.58 -3.66 -12.13
N TYR A 30 2.83 -4.24 -13.05
CA TYR A 30 2.02 -3.51 -14.02
C TYR A 30 0.60 -3.29 -13.50
N ASP A 31 -0.20 -2.49 -14.22
CA ASP A 31 -1.59 -2.18 -13.85
C ASP A 31 -2.40 -3.42 -13.50
N GLY A 32 -2.31 -4.45 -14.35
CA GLY A 32 -3.00 -5.70 -14.13
C GLY A 32 -4.51 -5.62 -14.27
N ILE A 33 -5.16 -6.74 -14.00
CA ILE A 33 -6.62 -6.87 -13.99
C ILE A 33 -7.06 -7.08 -12.53
N PRO A 34 -8.09 -6.37 -12.04
CA PRO A 34 -8.63 -6.62 -10.72
C PRO A 34 -9.32 -8.00 -10.71
N PHE A 35 -8.93 -8.87 -9.78
CA PHE A 35 -9.55 -10.19 -9.62
C PHE A 35 -10.54 -10.25 -8.46
N ASP A 36 -10.48 -9.28 -7.54
CA ASP A 36 -11.45 -9.12 -6.46
C ASP A 36 -11.45 -7.68 -5.94
N GLY A 37 -12.57 -7.26 -5.33
CA GLY A 37 -12.65 -5.92 -4.76
C GLY A 37 -14.06 -5.38 -4.57
N LYS A 38 -14.18 -4.42 -3.66
CA LYS A 38 -15.39 -3.60 -3.48
C LYS A 38 -15.12 -2.19 -3.97
N SER A 39 -15.94 -1.71 -4.90
CA SER A 39 -16.00 -0.28 -5.24
C SER A 39 -17.44 0.16 -5.38
N GLY A 40 -17.68 1.46 -5.26
CA GLY A 40 -19.01 2.04 -5.41
C GLY A 40 -18.98 3.54 -5.18
N SER A 41 -20.16 4.12 -4.97
CA SER A 41 -20.34 5.56 -4.72
C SER A 41 -20.52 5.89 -3.24
N GLY A 42 -20.33 4.91 -2.36
CA GLY A 42 -20.37 5.09 -0.91
C GLY A 42 -19.48 6.24 -0.44
N ILE A 43 -19.95 6.98 0.56
CA ILE A 43 -19.30 8.18 1.12
C ILE A 43 -18.89 7.98 2.58
N ALA A 44 -18.99 6.76 3.11
CA ALA A 44 -18.57 6.49 4.48
C ALA A 44 -17.06 6.69 4.59
N GLU A 45 -16.63 7.25 5.72
CA GLU A 45 -15.24 7.42 6.09
C GLU A 45 -14.97 6.61 7.35
N PHE A 46 -13.92 5.79 7.31
CA PHE A 46 -13.53 4.94 8.42
C PHE A 46 -12.19 5.41 8.97
N ASP A 47 -12.20 5.78 10.25
CA ASP A 47 -11.05 6.35 10.95
C ASP A 47 -9.94 5.32 11.19
N CYS A 48 -8.77 5.57 10.60
CA CYS A 48 -7.58 4.75 10.81
C CYS A 48 -6.64 5.30 11.90
N ALA A 49 -7.00 6.35 12.64
CA ALA A 49 -6.29 6.72 13.88
C ALA A 49 -6.64 5.74 15.01
N SER A 50 -7.93 5.48 15.17
CA SER A 50 -8.46 4.72 16.30
C SER A 50 -8.61 3.23 16.01
N TYR A 51 -8.89 2.87 14.76
CA TYR A 51 -9.27 1.51 14.36
C TYR A 51 -8.35 0.94 13.27
N SER A 52 -8.01 -0.34 13.43
CA SER A 52 -7.49 -1.13 12.30
C SER A 52 -8.70 -1.75 11.61
N HIS A 53 -8.58 -2.00 10.31
CA HIS A 53 -9.65 -2.60 9.51
C HIS A 53 -9.17 -3.91 8.89
N ALA A 54 -10.01 -4.95 8.90
CA ALA A 54 -9.78 -6.22 8.25
C ALA A 54 -10.83 -6.42 7.15
N ILE A 55 -10.37 -6.62 5.93
CA ILE A 55 -11.18 -6.71 4.71
C ILE A 55 -10.93 -8.08 4.08
N ARG A 56 -12.00 -8.83 3.83
CA ARG A 56 -11.90 -10.15 3.20
C ARG A 56 -11.82 -10.03 1.69
N PHE A 57 -10.94 -10.81 1.07
CA PHE A 57 -10.89 -10.99 -0.38
C PHE A 57 -10.58 -12.45 -0.76
N THR A 58 -10.88 -12.81 -2.01
CA THR A 58 -10.72 -14.15 -2.57
C THR A 58 -9.83 -14.11 -3.80
N THR A 59 -8.88 -15.04 -3.90
CA THR A 59 -7.90 -15.11 -5.00
C THR A 59 -8.42 -15.92 -6.18
N THR A 60 -9.60 -15.56 -6.70
CA THR A 60 -10.26 -16.32 -7.77
C THR A 60 -9.40 -16.35 -9.04
N GLY A 61 -8.99 -17.55 -9.47
CA GLY A 61 -8.25 -17.72 -10.73
C GLY A 61 -6.80 -17.21 -10.71
N THR A 62 -6.24 -16.87 -9.55
CA THR A 62 -4.86 -16.38 -9.43
C THR A 62 -4.13 -16.97 -8.23
N THR A 63 -2.82 -17.11 -8.33
CA THR A 63 -1.92 -17.47 -7.22
C THR A 63 -1.05 -16.29 -6.77
N GLU A 64 -1.37 -15.09 -7.25
CA GLU A 64 -0.56 -13.89 -7.08
C GLU A 64 -1.40 -12.66 -6.77
N LEU A 65 -0.84 -11.75 -5.98
CA LEU A 65 -1.34 -10.40 -5.71
C LEU A 65 -0.21 -9.42 -5.96
N ALA A 66 -0.27 -8.70 -7.07
CA ALA A 66 0.81 -7.82 -7.49
C ALA A 66 0.69 -6.43 -6.86
N ARG A 67 -0.53 -5.89 -6.77
CA ARG A 67 -0.83 -4.62 -6.10
C ARG A 67 -2.25 -4.63 -5.55
N LEU A 68 -2.50 -3.71 -4.62
CA LEU A 68 -3.83 -3.38 -4.15
C LEU A 68 -4.10 -1.89 -4.32
N GLU A 69 -5.37 -1.54 -4.44
CA GLU A 69 -5.83 -0.16 -4.35
C GLU A 69 -6.76 0.03 -3.16
N LEU A 70 -6.64 1.17 -2.50
CA LEU A 70 -7.54 1.64 -1.46
C LEU A 70 -8.05 3.04 -1.81
N ASP A 71 -9.34 3.29 -1.61
CA ASP A 71 -9.91 4.63 -1.71
C ASP A 71 -9.69 5.33 -0.37
N LEU A 72 -8.83 6.34 -0.33
CA LEU A 72 -8.40 6.95 0.92
C LEU A 72 -8.18 8.46 0.81
N VAL A 73 -8.13 9.10 1.97
CA VAL A 73 -7.83 10.53 2.10
C VAL A 73 -6.97 10.76 3.34
N LYS A 74 -5.98 11.64 3.21
CA LYS A 74 -5.13 12.06 4.33
C LYS A 74 -5.73 13.27 5.06
N HIS A 75 -5.65 13.26 6.39
CA HIS A 75 -6.01 14.38 7.26
C HIS A 75 -4.79 14.95 7.99
N GLY A 76 -4.74 16.27 8.14
CA GLY A 76 -3.58 16.98 8.71
C GLY A 76 -2.30 16.69 7.93
N ASN A 77 -1.20 16.42 8.63
CA ASN A 77 0.04 15.98 7.97
C ASN A 77 0.01 14.49 7.57
N GLY A 78 -1.02 13.76 8.00
CA GLY A 78 -1.16 12.32 7.94
C GLY A 78 -0.05 11.53 8.61
N VAL A 79 -0.10 10.23 8.36
CA VAL A 79 0.79 9.24 8.93
C VAL A 79 0.96 8.09 7.93
N ASP A 80 2.06 7.35 8.04
CA ASP A 80 2.31 6.22 7.14
C ASP A 80 1.24 5.15 7.30
N LEU A 81 0.71 4.70 6.17
CA LEU A 81 -0.21 3.58 6.09
C LEU A 81 0.60 2.29 6.12
N THR A 82 0.19 1.35 6.97
CA THR A 82 0.69 -0.03 6.91
C THR A 82 -0.46 -0.95 6.50
N THR A 83 -0.24 -1.71 5.45
CA THR A 83 -1.16 -2.73 4.96
C THR A 83 -0.52 -4.11 5.09
N GLU A 84 -1.31 -5.09 5.49
CA GLU A 84 -0.87 -6.47 5.65
C GLU A 84 -1.78 -7.41 4.88
N ILE A 85 -1.20 -8.43 4.26
CA ILE A 85 -1.95 -9.58 3.74
C ILE A 85 -1.74 -10.74 4.70
N ARG A 86 -2.86 -11.31 5.17
CA ARG A 86 -2.88 -12.40 6.14
C ARG A 86 -3.74 -13.57 5.65
N THR A 87 -3.38 -14.76 6.10
CA THR A 87 -4.19 -15.98 5.93
C THR A 87 -4.65 -16.53 7.27
N GLY A 88 -5.85 -17.11 7.32
CA GLY A 88 -6.36 -17.76 8.53
C GLY A 88 -6.71 -16.84 9.71
N LEU A 89 -6.88 -15.53 9.46
CA LEU A 89 -7.38 -14.61 10.49
C LEU A 89 -8.82 -14.97 10.85
N MET A 90 -9.11 -15.03 12.15
CA MET A 90 -10.42 -15.32 12.73
C MET A 90 -10.97 -14.05 13.38
N VAL A 91 -12.13 -13.59 12.91
CA VAL A 91 -12.72 -12.32 13.35
C VAL A 91 -13.24 -12.33 14.79
N ASP A 92 -13.40 -13.52 15.40
CA ASP A 92 -13.69 -13.65 16.83
C ASP A 92 -12.48 -13.32 17.73
N GLY A 93 -11.30 -13.09 17.14
CA GLY A 93 -10.07 -12.74 17.84
C GLY A 93 -9.30 -13.93 18.39
N THR A 94 -9.71 -15.16 18.10
CA THR A 94 -9.00 -16.38 18.55
C THR A 94 -7.70 -16.62 17.79
N ASN A 95 -7.56 -16.08 16.57
CA ASN A 95 -6.39 -16.21 15.73
C ASN A 95 -6.18 -14.95 14.87
N GLU A 96 -4.99 -14.34 14.95
CA GLU A 96 -4.61 -13.17 14.14
C GLU A 96 -4.21 -13.53 12.70
N GLY A 97 -4.17 -14.83 12.39
CA GLY A 97 -3.70 -15.32 11.11
C GLY A 97 -2.19 -15.18 10.92
N THR A 98 -1.68 -15.86 9.91
CA THR A 98 -0.27 -15.77 9.50
C THR A 98 -0.08 -14.56 8.60
N LEU A 99 0.88 -13.69 8.95
CA LEU A 99 1.31 -12.59 8.09
C LEU A 99 2.05 -13.15 6.86
N LEU A 100 1.57 -12.83 5.67
CA LEU A 100 2.21 -13.21 4.40
C LEU A 100 3.10 -12.09 3.88
N LYS A 101 2.60 -10.85 3.90
CA LYS A 101 3.38 -9.67 3.50
C LYS A 101 2.85 -8.42 4.19
N SER A 102 3.74 -7.48 4.46
CA SER A 102 3.43 -6.15 5.01
C SER A 102 4.09 -5.08 4.17
N MET A 103 3.36 -4.01 3.89
CA MET A 103 3.80 -2.90 3.07
C MET A 103 3.49 -1.58 3.77
N THR A 104 4.49 -0.68 3.80
CA THR A 104 4.34 0.69 4.28
C THR A 104 4.20 1.63 3.10
N TYR A 105 3.12 2.42 3.07
CA TYR A 105 2.89 3.48 2.10
C TYR A 105 3.13 4.85 2.77
N PRO A 106 4.13 5.63 2.30
CA PRO A 106 4.47 6.92 2.91
C PRO A 106 3.33 7.95 2.88
N LYS A 107 3.15 8.67 3.98
CA LYS A 107 2.16 9.76 4.09
C LYS A 107 2.37 10.89 3.07
N GLU A 108 3.60 11.09 2.62
CA GLU A 108 3.96 12.10 1.62
C GLU A 108 3.29 11.81 0.27
N PHE A 109 2.95 10.54 0.01
CA PHE A 109 2.36 10.11 -1.26
C PHE A 109 0.84 10.07 -1.21
N MET A 110 0.25 10.13 -0.02
CA MET A 110 -1.20 10.08 0.16
C MET A 110 -1.86 11.37 -0.35
N PRO A 111 -3.02 11.24 -1.02
CA PRO A 111 -3.78 12.36 -1.50
C PRO A 111 -4.45 13.12 -0.35
N THR A 112 -4.62 14.43 -0.53
CA THR A 112 -5.34 15.32 0.41
C THR A 112 -6.83 15.41 0.10
N SER A 113 -7.27 14.77 -0.98
CA SER A 113 -8.66 14.56 -1.35
C SER A 113 -8.86 13.07 -1.58
N ARG A 114 -10.09 12.57 -1.36
CA ARG A 114 -10.47 11.20 -1.66
C ARG A 114 -9.96 10.76 -3.04
N ALA A 115 -9.13 9.73 -3.08
CA ALA A 115 -8.68 9.11 -4.32
C ALA A 115 -8.21 7.66 -4.08
N TRP A 116 -8.22 6.89 -5.16
CA TRP A 116 -7.63 5.56 -5.19
C TRP A 116 -6.11 5.65 -5.16
N VAL A 117 -5.51 4.94 -4.21
CA VAL A 117 -4.07 4.83 -4.03
C VAL A 117 -3.63 3.40 -4.27
N SER A 118 -2.66 3.22 -5.17
CA SER A 118 -2.08 1.92 -5.49
C SER A 118 -0.86 1.63 -4.60
N ILE A 119 -0.86 0.45 -3.98
CA ILE A 119 0.18 -0.03 -3.07
C ILE A 119 0.77 -1.32 -3.65
N PRO A 120 2.09 -1.37 -3.93
CA PRO A 120 2.71 -2.56 -4.50
C PRO A 120 2.81 -3.68 -3.47
N PHE A 121 2.57 -4.91 -3.89
CA PHE A 121 2.68 -6.09 -3.03
C PHE A 121 3.54 -7.19 -3.62
N ASP A 122 3.46 -7.54 -4.90
CA ASP A 122 4.27 -8.63 -5.50
C ASP A 122 4.33 -9.88 -4.60
N LEU A 123 3.15 -10.40 -4.25
CA LEU A 123 2.98 -11.56 -3.39
C LEU A 123 2.63 -12.76 -4.26
N ILE A 124 3.50 -13.76 -4.27
CA ILE A 124 3.33 -15.02 -5.00
C ILE A 124 3.05 -16.18 -4.03
N GLY A 125 2.60 -17.32 -4.57
CA GLY A 125 2.37 -18.54 -3.79
C GLY A 125 1.04 -18.55 -3.02
N LEU A 126 0.09 -17.71 -3.42
CA LEU A 126 -1.29 -17.80 -2.94
C LEU A 126 -1.97 -19.04 -3.52
N THR A 127 -3.02 -19.51 -2.85
CA THR A 127 -3.84 -20.63 -3.33
C THR A 127 -5.06 -20.09 -4.05
N ALA A 128 -5.19 -20.38 -5.35
CA ALA A 128 -6.32 -19.91 -6.13
C ALA A 128 -7.67 -20.32 -5.52
N GLY A 129 -8.58 -19.34 -5.41
CA GLY A 129 -9.90 -19.50 -4.79
C GLY A 129 -9.89 -19.46 -3.26
N ALA A 130 -8.73 -19.34 -2.61
CA ALA A 130 -8.67 -19.21 -1.17
C ALA A 130 -8.97 -17.78 -0.70
N VAL A 131 -9.44 -17.68 0.55
CA VAL A 131 -9.77 -16.45 1.24
C VAL A 131 -8.55 -15.93 2.00
N TYR A 132 -8.30 -14.63 1.83
CA TYR A 132 -7.25 -13.89 2.53
C TYR A 132 -7.84 -12.61 3.13
N TRP A 133 -7.04 -11.98 3.98
CA TRP A 133 -7.41 -10.75 4.69
C TRP A 133 -6.42 -9.64 4.38
N LEU A 134 -6.94 -8.52 3.89
CA LEU A 134 -6.24 -7.25 3.87
C LEU A 134 -6.48 -6.57 5.22
N VAL A 135 -5.41 -6.32 5.97
CA VAL A 135 -5.48 -5.55 7.21
C VAL A 135 -4.86 -4.18 7.01
N VAL A 136 -5.68 -3.14 7.15
CA VAL A 136 -5.25 -1.74 7.25
C VAL A 136 -4.97 -1.46 8.71
N LYS A 137 -3.69 -1.26 9.06
CA LYS A 137 -3.28 -1.02 10.44
C LYS A 137 -3.58 0.42 10.82
N LYS A 138 -4.14 0.60 12.02
CA LYS A 138 -4.31 1.93 12.60
C LYS A 138 -2.97 2.60 12.85
N ASN A 139 -2.92 3.90 12.67
CA ASN A 139 -1.75 4.72 12.98
C ASN A 139 -2.14 6.19 13.13
N GLY A 140 -1.30 6.97 13.80
CA GLY A 140 -1.48 8.40 13.95
C GLY A 140 -2.30 8.80 15.18
N ASP A 141 -2.89 9.99 15.10
CA ASP A 141 -3.63 10.62 16.19
C ASP A 141 -4.82 11.43 15.66
N ALA A 142 -5.56 12.07 16.55
CA ALA A 142 -6.75 12.86 16.21
C ALA A 142 -6.49 14.02 15.22
N ALA A 143 -5.24 14.47 15.05
CA ALA A 143 -4.88 15.54 14.14
C ALA A 143 -4.22 15.05 12.85
N ASN A 144 -3.42 13.98 12.92
CA ASN A 144 -2.63 13.45 11.82
C ASN A 144 -2.95 11.97 11.59
N HIS A 145 -3.80 11.70 10.63
CA HIS A 145 -4.29 10.36 10.30
C HIS A 145 -4.71 10.29 8.82
N PHE A 146 -5.32 9.17 8.44
CA PHE A 146 -5.98 9.00 7.17
C PHE A 146 -7.30 8.25 7.38
N HIS A 147 -8.23 8.40 6.46
CA HIS A 147 -9.45 7.60 6.39
C HIS A 147 -9.41 6.72 5.16
N VAL A 148 -9.94 5.50 5.29
CA VAL A 148 -10.36 4.71 4.13
C VAL A 148 -11.85 4.97 3.88
N HIS A 149 -12.26 4.94 2.62
CA HIS A 149 -13.64 5.17 2.22
C HIS A 149 -14.38 3.87 1.94
N GLY A 150 -15.71 3.93 2.02
CA GLY A 150 -16.54 2.82 1.58
C GLY A 150 -18.03 3.09 1.61
N GLU A 151 -18.79 2.01 1.68
CA GLU A 151 -20.25 2.03 1.72
C GLU A 151 -20.79 2.42 3.09
N THR A 152 -22.02 2.94 3.12
CA THR A 152 -22.74 3.20 4.38
C THR A 152 -23.39 1.94 4.96
N THR A 153 -23.34 0.82 4.23
CA THR A 153 -23.92 -0.46 4.62
C THR A 153 -22.91 -1.60 4.55
N GLN A 154 -23.21 -2.66 5.29
CA GLN A 154 -22.47 -3.92 5.22
C GLN A 154 -22.73 -4.63 3.89
N ASP A 155 -21.72 -5.39 3.43
CA ASP A 155 -21.82 -6.23 2.25
C ASP A 155 -21.34 -7.64 2.61
N ALA A 156 -22.23 -8.63 2.50
CA ALA A 156 -21.91 -10.03 2.83
C ALA A 156 -20.91 -10.66 1.85
N GLY A 157 -20.80 -10.14 0.62
CA GLY A 157 -19.77 -10.51 -0.34
C GLY A 157 -18.39 -10.05 0.11
N TYR A 158 -18.33 -8.83 0.65
CA TYR A 158 -17.11 -8.14 1.07
C TYR A 158 -17.15 -7.71 2.54
N PRO A 159 -17.21 -8.66 3.49
CA PRO A 159 -17.32 -8.32 4.90
C PRO A 159 -16.05 -7.62 5.36
N CYS A 160 -16.27 -6.53 6.08
CA CYS A 160 -15.23 -5.71 6.67
C CYS A 160 -15.44 -5.66 8.18
N TYR A 161 -14.34 -5.53 8.91
CA TYR A 161 -14.38 -5.46 10.36
C TYR A 161 -13.38 -4.43 10.87
N SER A 162 -13.66 -3.83 12.01
CA SER A 162 -12.74 -2.92 12.69
C SER A 162 -12.39 -3.38 14.09
N ARG A 163 -11.23 -2.92 14.56
CA ARG A 163 -10.77 -3.19 15.92
C ARG A 163 -9.91 -2.05 16.45
N ALA A 164 -10.29 -1.55 17.61
CA ALA A 164 -9.53 -0.49 18.30
C ALA A 164 -8.31 -1.04 19.06
N THR A 165 -8.39 -2.28 19.54
CA THR A 165 -7.33 -2.94 20.32
C THR A 165 -6.35 -3.70 19.43
N THR A 166 -5.21 -4.10 19.99
CA THR A 166 -4.22 -4.94 19.28
C THR A 166 -4.60 -6.42 19.24
N SER A 167 -5.52 -6.86 20.11
CA SER A 167 -6.03 -8.23 20.20
C SER A 167 -7.52 -8.24 20.57
N GLY A 168 -8.14 -9.41 20.46
CA GLY A 168 -9.57 -9.61 20.76
C GLY A 168 -10.45 -9.57 19.51
N ALA A 169 -11.76 -9.71 19.72
CA ALA A 169 -12.73 -9.80 18.64
C ALA A 169 -12.74 -8.54 17.76
N TRP A 170 -12.93 -8.77 16.47
CA TRP A 170 -13.20 -7.73 15.48
C TRP A 170 -14.69 -7.43 15.44
N THR A 171 -15.04 -6.16 15.26
CA THR A 171 -16.42 -5.70 15.16
C THR A 171 -16.81 -5.56 13.70
N LEU A 172 -17.97 -6.09 13.30
CA LEU A 172 -18.45 -5.98 11.93
C LEU A 172 -18.67 -4.52 11.53
N GLU A 173 -18.23 -4.16 10.33
CA GLU A 173 -18.25 -2.79 9.79
C GLU A 173 -18.85 -2.77 8.37
N SER A 174 -19.27 -1.59 7.92
CA SER A 174 -19.69 -1.36 6.53
C SER A 174 -18.54 -1.62 5.54
N ALA A 175 -18.87 -1.91 4.28
CA ALA A 175 -17.87 -2.39 3.33
C ALA A 175 -16.89 -1.28 2.91
N ILE A 176 -15.59 -1.51 3.08
CA ILE A 176 -14.52 -0.60 2.66
C ILE A 176 -14.23 -0.79 1.17
N HIS A 177 -13.91 0.29 0.48
CA HIS A 177 -13.51 0.27 -0.93
C HIS A 177 -12.06 -0.20 -1.09
N PHE A 178 -11.88 -1.28 -1.84
CA PHE A 178 -10.59 -1.87 -2.15
C PHE A 178 -10.62 -2.60 -3.48
N ARG A 179 -9.46 -2.80 -4.11
CA ARG A 179 -9.28 -3.67 -5.27
C ARG A 179 -7.96 -4.39 -5.18
N VAL A 180 -7.90 -5.64 -5.62
CA VAL A 180 -6.67 -6.43 -5.70
C VAL A 180 -6.44 -6.90 -7.12
N PHE A 181 -5.19 -6.79 -7.59
CA PHE A 181 -4.83 -6.95 -9.00
C PHE A 181 -3.74 -7.99 -9.19
N SER A 182 -3.81 -8.73 -10.30
CA SER A 182 -2.71 -9.52 -10.87
C SER A 182 -1.96 -8.67 -11.90
N GLY A 183 -0.67 -8.40 -11.69
CA GLY A 183 0.03 -7.25 -12.29
C GLY A 183 0.85 -7.53 -13.56
N GLU A 184 0.29 -8.28 -14.52
CA GLU A 184 1.04 -8.74 -15.71
C GLU A 184 0.75 -7.94 -17.00
N THR A 185 -0.19 -7.00 -16.97
CA THR A 185 -0.66 -6.26 -18.17
C THR A 185 -0.74 -4.77 -17.93
N GLY A 186 -0.67 -3.96 -18.99
CA GLY A 186 -0.85 -2.50 -18.91
C GLY A 186 0.46 -1.75 -18.70
N GLU A 187 0.36 -0.54 -18.14
CA GLU A 187 1.52 0.30 -17.87
C GLU A 187 2.24 -0.18 -16.61
N LEU A 188 3.55 0.11 -16.54
CA LEU A 188 4.35 -0.21 -15.36
C LEU A 188 3.90 0.65 -14.19
N LYS A 189 3.26 0.07 -13.18
CA LYS A 189 2.72 0.84 -12.05
C LYS A 189 3.70 1.00 -10.91
N HIS A 190 4.48 -0.04 -10.62
CA HIS A 190 5.47 -0.03 -9.54
C HIS A 190 6.75 -0.78 -9.89
N GLY A 191 7.87 -0.32 -9.33
CA GLY A 191 9.08 -1.10 -9.21
C GLY A 191 9.36 -1.39 -7.74
N LEU A 192 9.55 -2.63 -7.35
CA LEU A 192 9.93 -3.04 -6.00
C LEU A 192 11.42 -3.38 -5.97
N TYR A 193 12.13 -2.96 -4.93
CA TYR A 193 13.56 -3.24 -4.73
C TYR A 193 13.85 -3.37 -3.23
N GLY A 194 13.95 -4.61 -2.76
CA GLY A 194 13.99 -4.90 -1.32
C GLY A 194 12.72 -4.41 -0.60
N SER A 195 12.89 -3.56 0.42
CA SER A 195 11.78 -2.92 1.15
C SER A 195 11.35 -1.57 0.56
N GLY A 196 12.05 -1.08 -0.46
CA GLY A 196 11.71 0.15 -1.17
C GLY A 196 10.83 -0.11 -2.40
N PHE A 197 10.18 0.94 -2.88
CA PHE A 197 9.42 0.89 -4.12
C PHE A 197 9.36 2.24 -4.84
N THR A 198 9.19 2.19 -6.15
CA THR A 198 8.70 3.30 -6.95
C THR A 198 7.24 3.09 -7.33
N THR A 199 6.47 4.18 -7.40
CA THR A 199 5.15 4.21 -8.04
C THR A 199 5.19 5.18 -9.21
N MET A 200 4.60 4.79 -10.33
CA MET A 200 4.54 5.56 -11.55
C MET A 200 3.09 5.99 -11.84
N GLU A 201 2.92 7.26 -12.17
CA GLU A 201 1.64 7.80 -12.64
C GLU A 201 1.79 8.34 -14.04
N TYR A 202 0.85 7.98 -14.89
CA TYR A 202 0.81 8.36 -16.29
C TYR A 202 -0.43 9.23 -16.54
N ASN A 203 -0.33 10.08 -17.54
CA ASN A 203 -1.47 10.74 -18.16
C ASN A 203 -1.47 10.40 -19.64
N SER A 204 -2.44 9.58 -20.06
CA SER A 204 -2.29 8.79 -21.31
C SER A 204 -0.96 8.03 -21.25
N ASP A 205 -0.12 8.05 -22.29
CA ASP A 205 1.13 7.29 -22.31
C ASP A 205 2.34 8.06 -21.74
N GLN A 206 2.13 9.26 -21.17
CA GLN A 206 3.22 10.10 -20.64
C GLN A 206 3.35 9.96 -19.13
N LEU A 207 4.53 9.53 -18.65
CA LEU A 207 4.87 9.48 -17.23
C LEU A 207 4.84 10.89 -16.62
N THR A 208 3.90 11.15 -15.71
CA THR A 208 3.74 12.47 -15.08
C THR A 208 4.36 12.55 -13.70
N LYS A 209 4.35 11.47 -12.93
CA LYS A 209 4.97 11.44 -11.60
C LYS A 209 5.64 10.12 -11.29
N VAL A 210 6.72 10.19 -10.51
CA VAL A 210 7.34 9.06 -9.83
C VAL A 210 7.41 9.34 -8.34
N TYR A 211 6.82 8.45 -7.56
CA TYR A 211 7.00 8.40 -6.12
C TYR A 211 8.13 7.42 -5.85
N ARG A 212 9.08 7.79 -4.99
CA ARG A 212 10.21 6.92 -4.62
C ARG A 212 10.29 6.79 -3.11
N TYR A 213 10.15 5.56 -2.66
CA TYR A 213 10.34 5.19 -1.27
C TYR A 213 11.56 4.28 -1.12
N LEU A 214 12.53 4.74 -0.34
CA LEU A 214 13.65 3.93 0.13
C LEU A 214 13.72 4.07 1.65
N PRO A 215 13.17 3.11 2.41
CA PRO A 215 13.28 3.14 3.86
C PRO A 215 14.73 2.97 4.32
N PRO A 216 15.10 3.50 5.50
CA PRO A 216 16.36 3.14 6.13
C PRO A 216 16.39 1.64 6.47
N LEU A 217 17.58 1.06 6.61
CA LEU A 217 17.71 -0.34 6.94
C LEU A 217 17.03 -0.67 8.28
N GLY A 218 16.14 -1.67 8.27
CA GLY A 218 15.49 -2.22 9.47
C GLY A 218 14.36 -1.38 10.07
N ILE A 219 14.03 -0.20 9.51
CA ILE A 219 12.91 0.64 9.95
C ILE A 219 12.13 1.17 8.74
N THR A 220 10.83 1.37 8.89
CA THR A 220 9.97 1.91 7.82
C THR A 220 9.83 3.44 7.90
N ALA A 221 10.08 4.03 9.06
CA ALA A 221 9.99 5.47 9.26
C ALA A 221 11.20 6.21 8.67
N GLY A 222 10.95 7.35 8.02
CA GLY A 222 12.00 8.17 7.38
C GLY A 222 12.49 7.57 6.05
N GLY A 223 13.75 7.85 5.70
CA GLY A 223 14.34 7.46 4.42
C GLY A 223 14.01 8.44 3.28
N ILE A 224 14.23 8.00 2.04
CA ILE A 224 13.89 8.78 0.83
C ILE A 224 12.40 8.58 0.55
N ARG A 225 11.68 9.69 0.39
CA ARG A 225 10.23 9.75 0.23
C ARG A 225 9.88 10.85 -0.76
N ASP A 226 10.41 10.71 -1.97
CA ASP A 226 10.40 11.76 -2.96
C ASP A 226 9.23 11.61 -3.91
N VAL A 227 8.64 12.75 -4.28
CA VAL A 227 7.64 12.84 -5.34
C VAL A 227 8.24 13.69 -6.45
N LEU A 228 8.64 13.03 -7.53
CA LEU A 228 9.17 13.68 -8.71
C LEU A 228 8.04 13.91 -9.71
N THR A 229 7.83 15.17 -10.09
CA THR A 229 6.89 15.55 -11.14
C THR A 229 7.64 15.82 -12.44
N TYR A 230 7.24 15.16 -13.51
CA TYR A 230 7.89 15.25 -14.80
C TYR A 230 7.22 16.30 -15.68
N THR A 231 8.05 17.10 -16.35
CA THR A 231 7.60 18.06 -17.36
C THR A 231 8.07 17.60 -18.74
N TRP A 232 7.12 17.52 -19.66
CA TRP A 232 7.34 17.12 -21.05
C TRP A 232 7.25 18.32 -21.99
N SER A 233 7.89 18.20 -23.15
CA SER A 233 7.74 19.11 -24.28
C SER A 233 7.64 18.24 -25.52
N ASN A 234 6.42 18.15 -26.06
CA ASN A 234 6.02 17.10 -27.00
C ASN A 234 6.34 15.73 -26.40
N ASP A 235 7.07 14.89 -27.11
CA ASP A 235 7.45 13.53 -26.67
C ASP A 235 8.78 13.48 -25.90
N TYR A 236 9.34 14.64 -25.53
CA TYR A 236 10.62 14.70 -24.83
C TYR A 236 10.44 15.09 -23.37
N LEU A 237 10.95 14.25 -22.48
CA LEU A 237 11.09 14.57 -21.07
C LEU A 237 12.13 15.68 -20.90
N LYS A 238 11.73 16.81 -20.32
CA LYS A 238 12.61 17.98 -20.13
C LYS A 238 13.26 18.03 -18.76
N ARG A 239 12.51 17.68 -17.71
CA ARG A 239 12.97 17.72 -16.32
C ARG A 239 12.06 16.93 -15.39
N ALA A 240 12.62 16.54 -14.26
CA ALA A 240 11.89 16.10 -13.08
C ALA A 240 12.13 17.14 -11.97
N VAL A 241 11.08 17.51 -11.24
CA VAL A 241 11.15 18.42 -10.09
C VAL A 241 10.49 17.82 -8.86
#